data_AF-T2IF01-F1
#
_entry.id   AF-T2IF01-F1
#
_cell.length_a   1.000
_cell.length_b   1.000
_cell.length_c   1.000
_cell.angle_alpha   90.00
_cell.angle_beta   90.00
_cell.angle_gamma   90.00
#
_symmetry.space_group_name_H-M   'P 1'
#
loop_
_entity.id
_entity.type
_entity.pdbx_description
1 polymer ?
#
loop_
_entity_poly.entity_id
_entity_poly.type
_entity_poly.pdbx_seq_one_letter_code
_entity_poly.pdbx_strand_id
1 'polypeptide(L)'
;MLRLTLYILAGVLSVLAGWHFYQSCLFILQWLSQNPDLAFLDLLRQWPEMILFPLITIFLASGMVLNEIFISNPTRPLLNLKVAVRPLLLSTIIGLLLGLAIGGLLQIFYLPQLNIDEKTVRVVSWWCIGVTVGFIEGVTWQFHSMEAGDKKRYQKRLLISLFAASLSSIIAAWIFEWIRDSFDTTLLIFQQIEDPLGFSILGILLGIAFTITTSPSYMAALRAGKGFEYREDDFSPVTQSIDTDYIQTQTQNNSQTAPIISKKAIQTLKFVSETSAEKIEEGLSIELPEKSPIRIGGTQKQQLSNGQIIGSDIYLPNTPAHMADIVVNKRETKLIPNPKNYDKIEVNFIQLNSTKEITLKHNTLLTFYSDEPDENNANQPKMYRFVYYNRFLDPQS
;
A
#
# COMPACT_ATOMS: atom_id res chain seq x y z
N MET A 1 15.74 7.85 4.31
CA MET A 1 15.90 9.31 4.42
C MET A 1 14.80 10.04 3.65
N LEU A 2 14.72 9.97 2.31
CA LEU A 2 13.70 10.71 1.54
C LEU A 2 12.25 10.52 2.04
N ARG A 3 11.82 9.28 2.31
CA ARG A 3 10.47 8.99 2.83
C ARG A 3 10.17 9.73 4.14
N LEU A 4 11.09 9.65 5.10
CA LEU A 4 10.95 10.30 6.40
C LEU A 4 10.79 11.81 6.23
N THR A 5 11.61 12.42 5.37
CA THR A 5 11.55 13.85 5.07
C THR A 5 10.20 14.25 4.47
N LEU A 6 9.67 13.46 3.52
CA LEU A 6 8.37 13.72 2.91
C LEU A 6 7.22 13.64 3.92
N TYR A 7 7.25 12.66 4.82
CA TYR A 7 6.26 12.52 5.87
C TYR A 7 6.30 13.64 6.91
N ILE A 8 7.50 14.05 7.34
CA ILE A 8 7.66 15.20 8.24
C ILE A 8 7.15 16.48 7.55
N LEU A 9 7.54 16.70 6.29
CA LEU A 9 7.10 17.86 5.53
C LEU A 9 5.58 17.87 5.35
N ALA A 10 4.98 16.73 4.99
CA ALA A 10 3.53 16.59 4.88
C ALA A 10 2.83 16.92 6.20
N GLY A 11 3.34 16.41 7.33
CA GLY A 11 2.76 16.72 8.65
C GLY A 11 2.82 18.20 9.01
N VAL A 12 3.98 18.83 8.86
CA VAL A 12 4.18 20.25 9.17
C VAL A 12 3.35 21.15 8.25
N LEU A 13 3.39 20.91 6.93
CA LEU A 13 2.62 21.73 5.99
C LEU A 13 1.12 21.59 6.23
N SER A 14 0.65 20.38 6.54
CA SER A 14 -0.77 20.12 6.74
C SER A 14 -1.30 20.77 8.02
N VAL A 15 -0.58 20.64 9.14
CA VAL A 15 -1.03 21.23 10.41
C VAL A 15 -0.97 22.75 10.37
N LEU A 16 0.06 23.33 9.73
CA LEU A 16 0.15 24.79 9.53
C LEU A 16 -0.93 25.30 8.59
N ALA A 17 -1.26 24.57 7.52
CA ALA A 17 -2.39 24.89 6.68
C ALA A 17 -3.70 24.88 7.48
N GLY A 18 -3.96 23.83 8.25
CA GLY A 18 -5.14 23.75 9.12
C GLY A 18 -5.22 24.91 10.10
N TRP A 19 -4.10 25.30 10.71
CA TRP A 19 -4.00 26.46 11.59
C TRP A 19 -4.30 27.79 10.88
N HIS A 20 -3.71 28.02 9.70
CA HIS A 20 -3.98 29.23 8.91
C HIS A 20 -5.44 29.32 8.45
N PHE A 21 -6.03 28.18 8.08
CA PHE A 21 -7.46 28.12 7.75
C PHE A 21 -8.34 28.41 8.96
N TYR A 22 -7.97 27.92 10.15
CA TYR A 22 -8.64 28.25 11.41
C TYR A 22 -8.61 29.76 11.69
N GLN A 23 -7.44 30.39 11.61
CA GLN A 23 -7.30 31.84 11.79
C GLN A 23 -8.14 32.64 10.79
N SER A 24 -8.13 32.20 9.52
CA SER A 24 -8.96 32.81 8.47
C SER A 24 -10.46 32.64 8.76
N CYS A 25 -10.88 31.47 9.27
CA CYS A 25 -12.25 31.20 9.65
C CYS A 25 -12.72 32.12 10.79
N LEU A 26 -11.90 32.28 11.84
CA LEU A 26 -12.19 33.21 12.93
C LEU A 26 -12.31 34.66 12.45
N PHE A 27 -11.41 35.09 11.57
CA PHE A 27 -11.46 36.43 10.98
C PHE A 27 -12.75 36.64 10.17
N ILE A 28 -13.14 35.68 9.34
CA ILE A 28 -14.38 35.73 8.55
C ILE A 28 -15.61 35.76 9.45
N LEU A 29 -15.65 34.92 10.50
CA LEU A 29 -16.76 34.90 11.45
C LEU A 29 -16.90 36.24 12.20
N GLN A 30 -15.77 36.82 12.64
CA GLN A 30 -15.75 38.14 13.24
C GLN A 30 -16.24 39.23 12.28
N TRP A 31 -15.82 39.17 11.01
CA TRP A 31 -16.26 40.13 10.00
C TRP A 31 -17.77 39.99 9.71
N LEU A 32 -18.29 38.77 9.62
CA LEU A 32 -19.70 38.51 9.38
C LEU A 32 -20.58 38.90 10.58
N SER A 33 -20.12 38.68 11.81
CA SER A 33 -20.89 38.98 13.03
C SER A 33 -21.05 40.48 13.31
N GLN A 34 -20.33 41.35 12.59
CA GLN A 34 -20.58 42.80 12.60
C GLN A 34 -21.95 43.17 12.01
N ASN A 35 -22.52 42.29 11.18
CA ASN A 35 -23.88 42.47 10.68
C ASN A 35 -24.89 42.02 11.76
N PRO A 36 -25.86 42.86 12.15
CA PRO A 36 -26.81 42.54 13.22
C PRO A 36 -27.64 41.27 12.93
N ASP A 37 -27.96 41.00 11.67
CA ASP A 37 -28.70 39.79 11.26
C ASP A 37 -27.88 38.50 11.42
N LEU A 38 -26.55 38.60 11.50
CA LEU A 38 -25.61 37.49 11.62
C LEU A 38 -24.89 37.46 12.97
N ALA A 39 -25.35 38.25 13.94
CA ALA A 39 -24.72 38.34 15.28
C ALA A 39 -24.64 36.97 16.00
N PHE A 40 -25.54 36.03 15.67
CA PHE A 40 -25.50 34.66 16.20
C PHE A 40 -24.22 33.90 15.85
N LEU A 41 -23.50 34.28 14.80
CA LEU A 41 -22.21 33.67 14.42
C LEU A 41 -21.11 33.94 15.46
N ASP A 42 -21.26 34.99 16.27
CA ASP A 42 -20.32 35.27 17.36
C ASP A 42 -20.39 34.18 18.45
N LEU A 43 -21.52 33.47 18.59
CA LEU A 43 -21.62 32.30 19.47
C LEU A 43 -20.68 31.18 19.02
N LEU A 44 -20.57 30.94 17.71
CA LEU A 44 -19.65 29.94 17.17
C LEU A 44 -18.18 30.34 17.42
N ARG A 45 -17.88 31.63 17.32
CA ARG A 45 -16.55 32.20 17.60
C ARG A 45 -16.15 32.05 19.06
N GLN A 46 -17.12 32.10 19.98
CA GLN A 46 -16.87 31.91 21.41
C GLN A 46 -16.43 30.48 21.77
N TRP A 47 -16.62 29.51 20.88
CA TRP A 47 -16.19 28.12 21.04
C TRP A 47 -15.09 27.78 20.00
N PRO A 48 -13.87 28.33 20.16
CA PRO A 48 -12.81 28.19 19.17
C PRO A 48 -12.42 26.73 18.88
N GLU A 49 -12.55 25.84 19.86
CA GLU A 49 -12.25 24.42 19.76
C GLU A 49 -13.18 23.71 18.76
N MET A 50 -14.45 24.14 18.67
CA MET A 50 -15.40 23.62 17.69
C MET A 50 -15.01 23.94 16.25
N ILE A 51 -14.13 24.92 16.03
CA ILE A 51 -13.62 25.31 14.71
C ILE A 51 -12.23 24.72 14.49
N LEU A 52 -11.36 24.80 15.50
CA LEU A 52 -9.97 24.38 15.44
C LEU A 52 -9.82 22.88 15.18
N PHE A 53 -10.51 22.04 15.98
CA PHE A 53 -10.33 20.59 15.92
C PHE A 53 -10.72 19.98 14.57
N PRO A 54 -11.91 20.29 13.99
CA PRO A 54 -12.25 19.84 12.65
C PRO A 54 -11.22 20.26 11.61
N LEU A 55 -10.77 21.52 11.63
CA LEU A 55 -9.84 22.01 10.61
C LEU A 55 -8.47 21.33 10.73
N ILE A 56 -7.89 21.28 11.93
CA ILE A 56 -6.59 20.64 12.15
C ILE A 56 -6.65 19.15 11.78
N THR A 57 -7.70 18.43 12.19
CA THR A 57 -7.84 17.00 11.90
C THR A 57 -8.05 16.72 10.41
N ILE A 58 -8.89 17.51 9.72
CA ILE A 58 -9.12 17.38 8.27
C ILE A 58 -7.82 17.57 7.51
N PHE A 59 -7.09 18.66 7.78
CA PHE A 59 -5.86 18.97 7.04
C PHE A 59 -4.77 17.94 7.33
N LEU A 60 -4.51 17.61 8.61
CA LEU A 60 -3.52 16.59 8.98
C LEU A 60 -3.84 15.23 8.35
N ALA A 61 -5.08 14.74 8.51
CA ALA A 61 -5.44 13.43 7.99
C ALA A 61 -5.38 13.39 6.46
N SER A 62 -5.91 14.42 5.79
CA SER A 62 -5.88 14.52 4.32
C SER A 62 -4.45 14.58 3.80
N GLY A 63 -3.58 15.38 4.42
CA GLY A 63 -2.18 15.50 4.03
C GLY A 63 -1.39 14.20 4.22
N MET A 64 -1.60 13.48 5.33
CA MET A 64 -0.95 12.19 5.56
C MET A 64 -1.41 11.12 4.57
N VAL A 65 -2.72 11.04 4.31
CA VAL A 65 -3.30 10.11 3.32
C VAL A 65 -2.79 10.42 1.92
N LEU A 66 -2.78 11.69 1.53
CA LEU A 66 -2.26 12.12 0.24
C LEU A 66 -0.78 11.75 0.10
N ASN A 67 0.02 12.04 1.12
CA ASN A 67 1.44 11.72 1.12
C ASN A 67 1.70 10.22 0.95
N GLU A 68 0.94 9.35 1.62
CA GLU A 68 1.08 7.89 1.44
C GLU A 68 0.72 7.45 0.02
N ILE A 69 -0.35 7.97 -0.57
CA ILE A 69 -0.76 7.65 -1.95
C ILE A 69 0.35 8.04 -2.93
N PHE A 70 0.92 9.24 -2.79
CA PHE A 70 1.98 9.72 -3.69
C PHE A 70 3.30 8.99 -3.50
N ILE A 71 3.69 8.64 -2.27
CA ILE A 71 4.91 7.87 -1.98
C ILE A 71 4.78 6.42 -2.45
N SER A 72 3.55 5.87 -2.44
CA SER A 72 3.29 4.53 -2.94
C SER A 72 3.56 4.43 -4.45
N ASN A 73 3.23 5.48 -5.20
CA ASN A 73 3.24 5.51 -6.68
C ASN A 73 3.86 6.81 -7.26
N PRO A 74 5.18 7.06 -7.08
CA PRO A 74 5.77 8.36 -7.44
C PRO A 74 5.77 8.64 -8.95
N THR A 75 5.62 7.63 -9.81
CA THR A 75 5.72 7.76 -11.27
C THR A 75 4.39 8.02 -11.98
N ARG A 76 3.25 7.95 -11.26
CA ARG A 76 1.91 8.10 -11.85
C ARG A 76 1.05 9.13 -11.09
N PRO A 77 1.45 10.42 -11.08
CA PRO A 77 0.77 11.44 -10.28
C PRO A 77 -0.71 11.65 -10.66
N LEU A 78 -1.06 11.55 -11.95
CA LEU A 78 -2.45 11.68 -12.41
C LEU A 78 -3.34 10.53 -11.93
N LEU A 79 -2.80 9.31 -11.87
CA LEU A 79 -3.53 8.16 -11.33
C LEU A 79 -3.71 8.31 -9.82
N ASN A 80 -2.68 8.77 -9.11
CA ASN A 80 -2.75 9.03 -7.67
C ASN A 80 -3.84 10.03 -7.32
N LEU A 81 -4.00 11.10 -8.10
CA LEU A 81 -5.06 12.08 -7.91
C LEU A 81 -6.46 11.45 -8.05
N LYS A 82 -6.65 10.58 -9.06
CA LYS A 82 -7.92 9.86 -9.25
C LYS A 82 -8.21 8.91 -8.09
N VAL A 83 -7.21 8.15 -7.63
CA VAL A 83 -7.34 7.23 -6.50
C VAL A 83 -7.57 7.98 -5.18
N ALA A 84 -6.99 9.16 -5.01
CA ALA A 84 -7.08 9.95 -3.79
C ALA A 84 -8.48 10.52 -3.51
N VAL A 85 -9.36 10.63 -4.51
CA VAL A 85 -10.69 11.25 -4.34
C VAL A 85 -11.50 10.59 -3.22
N ARG A 86 -11.63 9.25 -3.24
CA ARG A 86 -12.43 8.54 -2.23
C ARG A 86 -11.80 8.59 -0.82
N PRO A 87 -10.50 8.27 -0.63
CA PRO A 87 -9.82 8.42 0.65
C PRO A 87 -9.90 9.84 1.22
N LEU A 88 -9.68 10.86 0.40
CA LEU A 88 -9.71 12.26 0.85
C LEU A 88 -11.12 12.68 1.28
N LEU A 89 -12.15 12.33 0.51
CA LEU A 89 -13.54 12.62 0.87
C LEU A 89 -13.89 11.98 2.22
N LEU A 90 -13.49 10.73 2.42
CA LEU A 90 -13.71 10.03 3.68
C LEU A 90 -12.91 10.67 4.84
N SER A 91 -11.65 11.05 4.61
CA SER A 91 -10.84 11.80 5.58
C SER A 91 -11.51 13.10 6.00
N THR A 92 -12.06 13.86 5.05
CA THR A 92 -12.75 15.11 5.33
C THR A 92 -14.03 14.88 6.12
N ILE A 93 -14.87 13.92 5.73
CA ILE A 93 -16.14 13.64 6.43
C ILE A 93 -15.88 13.15 7.86
N ILE A 94 -15.01 12.15 8.03
CA ILE A 94 -14.71 11.60 9.35
C ILE A 94 -14.00 12.64 10.22
N GLY A 95 -13.05 13.41 9.64
CA GLY A 95 -12.36 14.49 10.32
C GLY A 95 -13.31 15.58 10.81
N LEU A 96 -14.28 15.98 9.98
CA LEU A 96 -15.31 16.94 10.38
C LEU A 96 -16.16 16.42 11.54
N LEU A 97 -16.69 15.19 11.42
CA LEU A 97 -17.58 14.61 12.43
C LEU A 97 -16.87 14.38 13.77
N LEU A 98 -15.69 13.75 13.75
CA LEU A 98 -14.92 13.49 14.96
C LEU A 98 -14.34 14.78 15.55
N GLY A 99 -13.87 15.70 14.71
CA GLY A 99 -13.37 17.00 15.14
C GLY A 99 -14.44 17.82 15.84
N LEU A 100 -15.67 17.84 15.33
CA LEU A 100 -16.80 18.55 15.96
C LEU A 100 -17.19 17.88 17.28
N ALA A 101 -17.28 16.54 17.31
CA ALA A 101 -17.60 15.81 18.52
C ALA A 101 -16.57 16.05 19.63
N ILE A 102 -15.28 15.99 19.28
CA ILE A 102 -14.17 16.21 20.22
C ILE A 102 -14.10 17.66 20.66
N GLY A 103 -14.21 18.63 19.73
CA GLY A 103 -14.22 20.05 20.08
C GLY A 103 -15.35 20.39 21.05
N GLY A 104 -16.53 19.82 20.84
CA GLY A 104 -17.68 20.05 21.71
C GLY A 104 -17.52 19.42 23.09
N LEU A 105 -16.95 18.21 23.15
CA LEU A 105 -16.62 17.55 24.42
C LEU A 105 -15.52 18.29 25.18
N LEU A 106 -14.50 18.80 24.49
CA LEU A 106 -13.39 19.51 25.12
C LEU A 106 -13.79 20.91 25.60
N GLN A 107 -14.81 21.52 25.02
CA GLN A 107 -15.39 22.77 25.55
C GLN A 107 -15.80 22.64 27.02
N ILE A 108 -16.25 21.45 27.44
CA ILE A 108 -16.65 21.17 28.82
C ILE A 108 -15.46 21.33 29.77
N PHE A 109 -14.25 20.95 29.34
CA PHE A 109 -13.03 21.04 30.17
C PHE A 109 -12.60 22.48 30.44
N TYR A 110 -13.01 23.42 29.59
CA TYR A 110 -12.77 24.86 29.78
C TYR A 110 -13.82 25.54 30.68
N LEU A 111 -14.82 24.81 31.19
CA LEU A 111 -15.78 25.38 32.12
C LEU A 111 -15.10 25.70 33.47
N PRO A 112 -15.31 26.92 34.02
CA PRO A 112 -14.66 27.35 35.26
C PRO A 112 -15.02 26.49 36.48
N GLN A 113 -16.10 25.71 36.38
CA GLN A 113 -16.57 24.80 37.43
C GLN A 113 -15.66 23.59 37.65
N LEU A 114 -14.91 23.16 36.62
CA LEU A 114 -14.09 21.96 36.70
C LEU A 114 -12.66 22.24 37.20
N ASN A 115 -12.21 23.50 37.18
CA ASN A 115 -10.90 23.94 37.67
C ASN A 115 -9.73 23.05 37.18
N ILE A 116 -9.74 22.70 35.89
CA ILE A 116 -8.71 21.85 35.26
C ILE A 116 -7.59 22.76 34.76
N ASP A 117 -6.35 22.35 35.01
CA ASP A 117 -5.16 23.05 34.55
C ASP A 117 -5.07 23.10 33.01
N GLU A 118 -4.70 24.25 32.45
CA GLU A 118 -4.64 24.51 31.00
C GLU A 118 -3.70 23.52 30.30
N LYS A 119 -2.58 23.16 30.96
CA LYS A 119 -1.63 22.15 30.50
C LYS A 119 -2.28 20.79 30.29
N THR A 120 -3.14 20.38 31.22
CA THR A 120 -3.86 19.10 31.13
C THR A 120 -4.83 19.11 29.95
N VAL A 121 -5.58 20.20 29.79
CA VAL A 121 -6.53 20.34 28.67
C VAL A 121 -5.79 20.31 27.33
N ARG A 122 -4.62 20.95 27.21
CA ARG A 122 -3.81 20.93 25.98
C ARG A 122 -3.27 19.54 25.65
N VAL A 123 -2.77 18.80 26.64
CA VAL A 123 -2.27 17.43 26.46
C VAL A 123 -3.39 16.50 25.98
N VAL A 124 -4.57 16.57 26.61
CA VAL A 124 -5.74 15.79 26.20
C VAL A 124 -6.20 16.19 24.80
N SER A 125 -6.24 17.49 24.50
CA SER A 125 -6.59 18.03 23.18
C SER A 125 -5.71 17.45 22.07
N TRP A 126 -4.40 17.49 22.23
CA TRP A 126 -3.47 16.98 21.22
C TRP A 126 -3.56 15.46 21.10
N TRP A 127 -3.73 14.76 22.22
CA TRP A 127 -3.99 13.32 22.19
C TRP A 127 -5.24 12.98 21.37
N CYS A 128 -6.35 13.70 21.55
CA CYS A 128 -7.57 13.52 20.78
C CYS A 128 -7.37 13.78 19.27
N ILE A 129 -6.58 14.80 18.90
CA ILE A 129 -6.20 15.05 17.50
C ILE A 129 -5.42 13.84 16.95
N GLY A 130 -4.43 13.36 17.69
CA GLY A 130 -3.62 12.19 17.33
C GLY A 130 -4.42 10.93 17.09
N VAL A 131 -5.29 10.58 18.04
CA VAL A 131 -6.20 9.44 17.95
C VAL A 131 -7.09 9.55 16.71
N THR A 132 -7.65 10.73 16.47
CA THR A 132 -8.52 10.99 15.31
C THR A 132 -7.78 10.82 14.00
N VAL A 133 -6.61 11.46 13.85
CA VAL A 133 -5.80 11.38 12.63
C VAL A 133 -5.31 9.95 12.39
N GLY A 134 -4.86 9.24 13.44
CA GLY A 134 -4.46 7.84 13.35
C GLY A 134 -5.60 6.91 12.92
N PHE A 135 -6.80 7.12 13.47
CA PHE A 135 -7.99 6.38 13.07
C PHE A 135 -8.34 6.63 11.59
N ILE A 136 -8.35 7.89 11.16
CA ILE A 136 -8.67 8.25 9.78
C ILE A 136 -7.66 7.66 8.80
N GLU A 137 -6.35 7.77 9.07
CA GLU A 137 -5.32 7.15 8.21
C GLU A 137 -5.53 5.64 8.11
N GLY A 138 -5.75 4.96 9.23
CA GLY A 138 -5.97 3.51 9.23
C GLY A 138 -7.24 3.08 8.49
N VAL A 139 -8.35 3.82 8.63
CA VAL A 139 -9.62 3.51 7.93
C VAL A 139 -9.53 3.79 6.44
N THR A 140 -8.89 4.89 6.05
CA THR A 140 -8.79 5.30 4.64
C THR A 140 -7.77 4.46 3.87
N TRP A 141 -6.85 3.79 4.57
CA TRP A 141 -5.89 2.85 4.01
C TRP A 141 -6.52 1.74 3.15
N GLN A 142 -7.72 1.27 3.51
CA GLN A 142 -8.38 0.21 2.74
C GLN A 142 -8.77 0.61 1.31
N PHE A 143 -8.90 1.91 1.05
CA PHE A 143 -9.39 2.42 -0.24
C PHE A 143 -8.26 2.70 -1.23
N HIS A 144 -7.00 2.67 -0.78
CA HIS A 144 -5.85 2.96 -1.64
C HIS A 144 -4.72 1.92 -1.51
N SER A 145 -4.89 0.90 -0.67
CA SER A 145 -3.93 -0.19 -0.50
C SER A 145 -4.56 -1.54 -0.83
N MET A 146 -3.96 -2.27 -1.76
CA MET A 146 -4.34 -3.65 -2.08
C MET A 146 -4.04 -4.63 -0.94
N GLU A 147 -3.14 -4.25 -0.02
CA GLU A 147 -2.85 -5.01 1.19
C GLU A 147 -4.07 -5.15 2.12
N ALA A 148 -5.02 -4.23 2.03
CA ALA A 148 -6.19 -4.21 2.90
C ALA A 148 -7.20 -5.32 2.62
N GLY A 149 -7.07 -6.03 1.50
CA GLY A 149 -7.86 -7.24 1.22
C GLY A 149 -7.68 -8.34 2.27
N ASP A 150 -6.57 -8.34 3.02
CA ASP A 150 -6.40 -9.20 4.19
C ASP A 150 -6.92 -8.53 5.47
N LYS A 151 -8.01 -9.06 6.01
CA LYS A 151 -8.67 -8.58 7.22
C LYS A 151 -7.72 -8.49 8.43
N LYS A 152 -6.83 -9.47 8.63
CA LYS A 152 -5.90 -9.47 9.78
C LYS A 152 -4.89 -8.33 9.66
N ARG A 153 -4.45 -8.09 8.43
CA ARG A 153 -3.47 -7.06 8.11
C ARG A 153 -4.05 -5.67 8.21
N TYR A 154 -5.27 -5.48 7.71
CA TYR A 154 -6.04 -4.25 7.89
C TYR A 154 -6.21 -3.91 9.36
N GLN A 155 -6.67 -4.85 10.20
CA GLN A 155 -6.82 -4.64 11.63
C GLN A 155 -5.49 -4.29 12.31
N LYS A 156 -4.41 -5.00 11.96
CA LYS A 156 -3.07 -4.70 12.48
C LYS A 156 -2.63 -3.29 12.11
N ARG A 157 -2.84 -2.86 10.86
CA ARG A 157 -2.45 -1.52 10.40
C ARG A 157 -3.28 -0.43 11.07
N LEU A 158 -4.59 -0.60 11.19
CA LEU A 158 -5.48 0.32 11.89
C LEU A 158 -5.07 0.50 13.36
N LEU A 159 -4.72 -0.58 14.06
CA LEU A 159 -4.27 -0.48 15.46
C LEU A 159 -2.90 0.20 15.57
N ILE A 160 -1.93 -0.16 14.72
CA ILE A 160 -0.59 0.43 14.78
C ILE A 160 -0.62 1.93 14.47
N SER A 161 -1.40 2.36 13.47
CA SER A 161 -1.59 3.78 13.13
C SER A 161 -2.20 4.56 14.28
N LEU A 162 -3.29 4.04 14.87
CA LEU A 162 -3.95 4.62 16.03
C LEU A 162 -2.98 4.79 17.23
N PHE A 163 -2.29 3.71 17.62
CA PHE A 163 -1.37 3.74 18.76
C PHE A 163 -0.17 4.66 18.51
N ALA A 164 0.42 4.61 17.31
CA ALA A 164 1.58 5.44 16.98
C ALA A 164 1.22 6.93 16.96
N ALA A 165 0.10 7.30 16.33
CA ALA A 165 -0.37 8.68 16.30
C ALA A 165 -0.76 9.18 17.70
N SER A 166 -1.47 8.36 18.49
CA SER A 166 -1.79 8.64 19.89
C SER A 166 -0.53 8.94 20.71
N LEU A 167 0.46 8.04 20.67
CA LEU A 167 1.69 8.18 21.44
C LEU A 167 2.50 9.41 21.01
N SER A 168 2.66 9.61 19.70
CA SER A 168 3.37 10.76 19.15
C SER A 168 2.73 12.09 19.55
N SER A 169 1.41 12.14 19.68
CA SER A 169 0.70 13.38 20.04
C SER A 169 0.84 13.73 21.51
N ILE A 170 0.87 12.73 22.39
CA ILE A 170 1.18 12.94 23.82
C ILE A 170 2.63 13.42 23.97
N ILE A 171 3.58 12.77 23.28
CA ILE A 171 4.99 13.19 23.30
C ILE A 171 5.13 14.61 22.75
N ALA A 172 4.41 14.95 21.69
CA ALA A 172 4.40 16.30 21.13
C ALA A 172 3.95 17.32 22.17
N ALA A 173 2.85 17.04 22.86
CA ALA A 173 2.30 17.94 23.87
C ALA A 173 3.28 18.12 25.03
N TRP A 174 3.92 17.05 25.50
CA TRP A 174 4.92 17.14 26.56
C TRP A 174 6.16 17.93 26.16
N ILE A 175 6.66 17.75 24.95
CA ILE A 175 7.79 18.53 24.43
C ILE A 175 7.40 20.00 24.33
N PHE A 176 6.20 20.29 23.83
CA PHE A 176 5.70 21.65 23.71
C PHE A 176 5.54 22.33 25.07
N GLU A 177 4.95 21.65 26.05
CA GLU A 177 4.80 22.17 27.42
C GLU A 177 6.17 22.40 28.08
N TRP A 178 7.13 21.49 27.86
CA TRP A 178 8.50 21.69 28.35
C TRP A 178 9.18 22.93 27.72
N ILE A 179 8.94 23.18 26.44
CA ILE A 179 9.40 24.41 25.76
C ILE A 179 8.68 25.62 26.37
N ARG A 180 7.35 25.61 26.51
CA ARG A 180 6.55 26.70 27.07
C ARG A 180 6.98 27.05 28.50
N ASP A 181 7.22 26.05 29.34
CA ASP A 181 7.73 26.22 30.72
C ASP A 181 9.16 26.83 30.77
N SER A 182 9.94 26.67 29.69
CA SER A 182 11.32 27.17 29.60
C SER A 182 11.43 28.61 29.08
N PHE A 183 10.36 29.18 28.53
CA PHE A 183 10.32 30.54 27.98
C PHE A 183 9.43 31.46 28.82
N ASP A 184 9.75 32.75 28.81
CA ASP A 184 8.87 33.76 29.42
C ASP A 184 7.64 33.98 28.53
N THR A 185 6.51 33.41 28.95
CA THR A 185 5.22 33.47 28.24
C THR A 185 4.64 34.88 28.15
N THR A 186 5.21 35.85 28.88
CA THR A 186 4.82 37.27 28.81
C THR A 186 5.41 38.01 27.61
N LEU A 187 6.40 37.42 26.94
CA LEU A 187 7.08 38.05 25.81
C LEU A 187 6.21 37.98 24.54
N LEU A 188 5.88 39.14 23.98
CA LEU A 188 4.92 39.30 22.88
C LEU A 188 5.30 38.53 21.59
N ILE A 189 6.60 38.34 21.35
CA ILE A 189 7.09 37.54 20.22
C ILE A 189 6.75 36.05 20.42
N PHE A 190 6.87 35.54 21.66
CA PHE A 190 6.57 34.15 21.96
C PHE A 190 5.08 33.84 21.75
N GLN A 191 4.19 34.73 22.20
CA GLN A 191 2.73 34.58 22.03
C GLN A 191 2.30 34.48 20.56
N GLN A 192 3.01 35.13 19.63
CA GLN A 192 2.70 35.06 18.20
C GLN A 192 3.14 33.75 17.54
N ILE A 193 4.21 33.14 18.04
CA ILE A 193 4.80 31.92 17.44
C ILE A 193 4.40 30.65 18.19
N GLU A 194 3.84 30.78 19.39
CA GLU A 194 3.54 29.70 20.30
C GLU A 194 2.69 28.60 19.65
N ASP A 195 1.51 28.94 19.14
CA ASP A 195 0.60 27.97 18.52
C ASP A 195 1.20 27.36 17.23
N PRO A 196 1.73 28.13 16.26
CA PRO A 196 2.41 27.56 15.09
C PRO A 196 3.56 26.63 15.43
N LEU A 197 4.35 26.96 16.45
CA LEU A 197 5.48 26.14 16.91
C LEU A 197 4.98 24.83 17.50
N GLY A 198 3.95 24.89 18.37
CA GLY A 198 3.35 23.70 18.96
C GLY A 198 2.77 22.77 17.91
N PHE A 199 1.97 23.31 16.98
CA PHE A 199 1.43 22.53 15.87
C PHE A 199 2.52 21.96 14.97
N SER A 200 3.61 22.67 14.73
CA SER A 200 4.74 22.15 13.96
C SER A 200 5.39 20.93 14.63
N ILE A 201 5.59 20.97 15.96
CA ILE A 201 6.11 19.82 16.72
C ILE A 201 5.17 18.61 16.58
N LEU A 202 3.86 18.84 16.72
CA LEU A 202 2.85 17.82 16.50
C LEU A 202 2.98 17.22 15.09
N GLY A 203 3.03 18.06 14.05
CA GLY A 203 3.18 17.64 12.65
C GLY A 203 4.44 16.81 12.40
N ILE A 204 5.59 17.21 12.96
CA ILE A 204 6.86 16.47 12.86
C ILE A 204 6.71 15.07 13.46
N LEU A 205 6.23 14.96 14.71
CA LEU A 205 6.14 13.67 15.40
C LEU A 205 5.10 12.75 14.79
N LEU A 206 3.99 13.30 14.28
CA LEU A 206 3.01 12.54 13.52
C LEU A 206 3.61 12.04 12.20
N GLY A 207 4.37 12.87 11.48
CA GLY A 207 5.08 12.46 10.28
C GLY A 207 6.08 11.32 10.54
N ILE A 208 6.84 11.39 11.64
CA ILE A 208 7.73 10.30 12.08
C ILE A 208 6.93 9.03 12.37
N ALA A 209 5.83 9.15 13.13
CA ALA A 209 4.95 8.02 13.47
C ALA A 209 4.47 7.32 12.20
N PHE A 210 3.88 8.08 11.28
CA PHE A 210 3.34 7.54 10.05
C PHE A 210 4.43 6.98 9.15
N THR A 211 5.64 7.53 9.11
CA THR A 211 6.76 6.89 8.36
C THR A 211 7.01 5.45 8.81
N ILE A 212 6.87 5.17 10.11
CA ILE A 212 7.11 3.85 10.71
C ILE A 212 5.91 2.93 10.46
N THR A 213 4.70 3.41 10.70
CA THR A 213 3.47 2.61 10.52
C THR A 213 3.22 2.29 9.05
N THR A 214 3.58 3.22 8.15
CA THR A 214 3.44 3.13 6.69
C THR A 214 4.50 2.31 5.98
N SER A 215 5.50 1.76 6.70
CA SER A 215 6.58 0.97 6.11
C SER A 215 6.05 0.00 5.05
N PRO A 216 6.50 0.13 3.78
CA PRO A 216 5.84 -0.54 2.69
C PRO A 216 6.00 -2.02 2.93
N SER A 217 4.92 -2.76 2.85
CA SER A 217 5.12 -4.18 2.86
C SER A 217 5.72 -4.64 1.56
N TYR A 218 6.52 -5.68 1.68
CA TYR A 218 7.15 -6.26 0.54
C TYR A 218 6.21 -7.29 -0.08
N MET A 219 5.34 -6.85 -0.99
CA MET A 219 4.52 -7.76 -1.80
C MET A 219 5.27 -8.08 -3.10
N ALA A 220 5.83 -9.27 -3.14
CA ALA A 220 6.53 -9.82 -4.28
C ALA A 220 5.54 -10.53 -5.20
N ALA A 221 5.60 -10.27 -6.51
CA ALA A 221 4.74 -10.93 -7.48
C ALA A 221 5.45 -11.19 -8.82
N LEU A 222 4.95 -12.18 -9.55
CA LEU A 222 5.36 -12.50 -10.91
C LEU A 222 4.16 -12.31 -11.84
N ARG A 223 4.33 -11.50 -12.88
CA ARG A 223 3.34 -11.38 -13.97
C ARG A 223 3.79 -12.23 -15.15
N ALA A 224 2.95 -13.15 -15.58
CA ALA A 224 3.18 -13.97 -16.77
C ALA A 224 3.13 -13.11 -18.04
N GLY A 225 4.09 -13.33 -18.95
CA GLY A 225 4.17 -12.68 -20.26
C GLY A 225 4.25 -13.70 -21.39
N LYS A 226 5.19 -13.51 -22.33
CA LYS A 226 5.41 -14.44 -23.44
C LYS A 226 5.70 -15.88 -22.95
N GLY A 227 5.11 -16.87 -23.64
CA GLY A 227 5.20 -18.30 -23.29
C GLY A 227 3.99 -18.83 -22.50
N PHE A 228 3.03 -17.96 -22.18
CA PHE A 228 1.78 -18.28 -21.46
C PHE A 228 0.55 -17.99 -22.32
N GLU A 229 0.61 -18.31 -23.62
CA GLU A 229 -0.44 -18.00 -24.59
C GLU A 229 -1.80 -18.59 -24.17
N TYR A 230 -2.87 -17.81 -24.38
CA TYR A 230 -4.24 -18.25 -24.15
C TYR A 230 -4.55 -19.43 -25.07
N ARG A 231 -4.89 -20.57 -24.47
CA ARG A 231 -5.40 -21.74 -25.20
C ARG A 231 -6.88 -21.82 -24.86
N GLU A 232 -7.74 -21.47 -25.81
CA GLU A 232 -9.18 -21.76 -25.69
C GLU A 232 -9.30 -23.23 -25.29
N ASP A 233 -9.96 -23.48 -24.15
CA ASP A 233 -10.30 -24.85 -23.79
C ASP A 233 -11.07 -25.44 -24.97
N ASP A 234 -10.61 -26.59 -25.49
CA ASP A 234 -11.35 -27.42 -26.44
C ASP A 234 -12.68 -27.85 -25.80
N PHE A 235 -13.64 -26.93 -25.72
CA PHE A 235 -15.05 -27.26 -25.70
C PHE A 235 -15.31 -27.88 -27.05
N SER A 236 -15.20 -29.21 -27.12
CA SER A 236 -15.74 -29.97 -28.24
C SER A 236 -17.17 -29.47 -28.47
N PRO A 237 -17.46 -28.73 -29.55
CA PRO A 237 -18.83 -28.41 -29.86
C PRO A 237 -19.44 -29.75 -30.26
N VAL A 238 -20.40 -30.21 -29.46
CA VAL A 238 -21.35 -31.20 -29.97
C VAL A 238 -21.86 -30.61 -31.29
N THR A 239 -21.62 -31.40 -32.33
CA THR A 239 -21.77 -31.10 -33.73
C THR A 239 -23.08 -30.38 -34.00
N GLN A 240 -23.00 -29.12 -34.44
CA GLN A 240 -23.97 -28.58 -35.38
C GLN A 240 -23.17 -28.16 -36.61
N SER A 241 -23.22 -29.06 -37.58
CA SER A 241 -22.79 -28.86 -38.96
C SER A 241 -23.17 -27.47 -39.48
N ILE A 242 -22.23 -26.79 -40.12
CA ILE A 242 -22.39 -26.15 -41.44
C ILE A 242 -20.97 -26.00 -42.03
N ASP A 243 -20.87 -26.32 -43.33
CA ASP A 243 -19.75 -26.18 -44.27
C ASP A 243 -18.63 -27.25 -44.28
N THR A 244 -18.92 -28.28 -45.09
CA THR A 244 -17.98 -29.03 -45.94
C THR A 244 -17.15 -28.10 -46.83
N ASP A 245 -15.86 -27.94 -46.50
CA ASP A 245 -14.71 -27.97 -47.43
C ASP A 245 -13.43 -27.45 -46.76
N TYR A 246 -13.08 -28.01 -45.60
CA TYR A 246 -11.76 -27.84 -45.03
C TYR A 246 -11.20 -29.20 -44.61
N ILE A 247 -10.39 -29.80 -45.49
CA ILE A 247 -9.62 -31.00 -45.15
C ILE A 247 -8.48 -30.53 -44.24
N GLN A 248 -8.71 -30.53 -42.92
CA GLN A 248 -7.63 -30.62 -41.95
C GLN A 248 -7.25 -32.10 -41.85
N THR A 249 -6.12 -32.44 -42.47
CA THR A 249 -5.38 -33.66 -42.18
C THR A 249 -5.09 -33.71 -40.69
N GLN A 250 -5.80 -34.58 -39.99
CA GLN A 250 -5.50 -34.99 -38.63
C GLN A 250 -4.11 -35.64 -38.63
N THR A 251 -3.15 -34.96 -38.01
CA THR A 251 -1.95 -35.61 -37.51
C THR A 251 -2.05 -35.59 -35.99
N GLN A 252 -2.45 -36.74 -35.43
CA GLN A 252 -2.25 -37.06 -34.03
C GLN A 252 -0.75 -36.98 -33.69
N ASN A 253 -0.43 -36.45 -32.50
CA ASN A 253 0.75 -36.73 -31.64
C ASN A 253 1.49 -35.47 -31.15
N ASN A 254 1.02 -34.91 -30.02
CA ASN A 254 1.83 -34.67 -28.81
C ASN A 254 0.96 -33.91 -27.79
N SER A 255 0.72 -34.52 -26.64
CA SER A 255 0.01 -33.90 -25.51
C SER A 255 0.84 -32.75 -24.95
N GLN A 256 0.73 -31.56 -25.55
CA GLN A 256 1.37 -30.35 -25.05
C GLN A 256 0.71 -29.92 -23.74
N THR A 257 1.37 -30.19 -22.62
CA THR A 257 0.91 -29.79 -21.30
C THR A 257 1.02 -28.26 -21.13
N ALA A 258 -0.02 -27.63 -20.60
CA ALA A 258 0.01 -26.19 -20.27
C ALA A 258 0.91 -25.92 -19.04
N PRO A 259 1.47 -24.70 -18.90
CA PRO A 259 2.13 -24.29 -17.66
C PRO A 259 1.13 -24.21 -16.52
N ILE A 260 1.48 -24.82 -15.39
CA ILE A 260 0.53 -25.09 -14.29
C ILE A 260 1.15 -24.68 -12.96
N ILE A 261 0.32 -24.20 -12.04
CA ILE A 261 0.68 -23.98 -10.64
C ILE A 261 0.20 -25.17 -9.82
N SER A 262 1.08 -25.71 -8.97
CA SER A 262 0.72 -26.86 -8.14
C SER A 262 -0.42 -26.52 -7.16
N LYS A 263 -1.34 -27.47 -6.93
CA LYS A 263 -2.46 -27.32 -5.96
C LYS A 263 -2.03 -26.86 -4.57
N LYS A 264 -0.86 -27.31 -4.10
CA LYS A 264 -0.28 -26.88 -2.82
C LYS A 264 0.23 -25.44 -2.88
N ALA A 265 0.80 -25.01 -4.00
CA ALA A 265 1.19 -23.62 -4.21
C ALA A 265 -0.03 -22.72 -4.33
N ILE A 266 -1.11 -23.14 -5.01
CA ILE A 266 -2.39 -22.40 -5.09
C ILE A 266 -2.97 -22.07 -3.71
N GLN A 267 -2.79 -22.95 -2.72
CA GLN A 267 -3.22 -22.68 -1.33
C GLN A 267 -2.39 -21.60 -0.62
N THR A 268 -1.20 -21.30 -1.13
CA THR A 268 -0.25 -20.31 -0.57
C THR A 268 -0.11 -19.05 -1.41
N LEU A 269 -0.46 -19.11 -2.69
CA LEU A 269 -0.38 -18.01 -3.65
C LEU A 269 -1.73 -17.30 -3.71
N LYS A 270 -1.72 -15.98 -3.89
CA LYS A 270 -2.92 -15.20 -4.19
C LYS A 270 -2.91 -14.81 -5.66
N PHE A 271 -4.06 -14.98 -6.32
CA PHE A 271 -4.30 -14.61 -7.71
C PHE A 271 -5.21 -13.40 -7.76
N VAL A 272 -5.03 -12.59 -8.80
CA VAL A 272 -5.69 -11.28 -8.92
C VAL A 272 -6.94 -11.34 -9.80
N SER A 273 -7.03 -12.35 -10.66
CA SER A 273 -8.25 -12.75 -11.36
C SER A 273 -9.00 -13.82 -10.54
N GLU A 274 -10.33 -13.76 -10.50
CA GLU A 274 -11.22 -14.68 -9.77
C GLU A 274 -11.15 -16.16 -10.20
N THR A 275 -10.31 -16.49 -11.16
CA THR A 275 -10.08 -17.86 -11.60
C THR A 275 -9.03 -18.51 -10.71
N SER A 276 -9.45 -19.55 -9.99
CA SER A 276 -8.58 -20.60 -9.45
C SER A 276 -7.95 -21.40 -10.61
N ALA A 277 -7.28 -20.71 -11.52
CA ALA A 277 -6.71 -21.30 -12.70
C ALA A 277 -5.46 -22.05 -12.26
N GLU A 278 -5.54 -23.38 -12.27
CA GLU A 278 -4.35 -24.22 -12.25
C GLU A 278 -3.43 -23.86 -13.42
N LYS A 279 -3.97 -23.30 -14.51
CA LYS A 279 -3.25 -22.84 -15.70
C LYS A 279 -2.71 -21.42 -15.55
N ILE A 280 -1.49 -21.19 -16.03
CA ILE A 280 -0.88 -19.86 -16.09
C ILE A 280 -1.10 -19.29 -17.50
N GLU A 281 -1.80 -18.17 -17.59
CA GLU A 281 -2.06 -17.45 -18.83
C GLU A 281 -1.35 -16.09 -18.85
N GLU A 282 -1.15 -15.54 -20.04
CA GLU A 282 -0.50 -14.25 -20.24
C GLU A 282 -1.27 -13.14 -19.51
N GLY A 283 -0.53 -12.30 -18.79
CA GLY A 283 -1.12 -11.25 -17.97
C GLY A 283 -1.49 -11.69 -16.56
N LEU A 284 -1.54 -13.01 -16.26
CA LEU A 284 -1.80 -13.51 -14.91
C LEU A 284 -0.72 -13.01 -13.95
N SER A 285 -1.17 -12.43 -12.84
CA SER A 285 -0.28 -11.93 -11.78
C SER A 285 -0.38 -12.83 -10.55
N ILE A 286 0.76 -13.36 -10.13
CA ILE A 286 0.91 -14.35 -9.07
C ILE A 286 1.62 -13.69 -7.88
N GLU A 287 0.94 -13.53 -6.75
CA GLU A 287 1.56 -13.05 -5.50
C GLU A 287 2.39 -14.17 -4.86
N LEU A 288 3.65 -13.89 -4.54
CA LEU A 288 4.59 -14.82 -3.93
C LEU A 288 4.51 -14.78 -2.39
N PRO A 289 4.63 -15.91 -1.69
CA PRO A 289 4.53 -15.97 -0.24
C PRO A 289 5.84 -15.55 0.45
N GLU A 290 5.74 -14.79 1.55
CA GLU A 290 6.89 -14.26 2.30
C GLU A 290 7.75 -15.30 3.03
N LYS A 291 7.36 -16.58 3.09
CA LYS A 291 7.98 -17.58 4.00
C LYS A 291 8.31 -18.92 3.39
N SER A 292 7.97 -19.15 2.12
CA SER A 292 8.26 -20.41 1.45
C SER A 292 8.93 -20.13 0.10
N PRO A 293 10.09 -20.78 -0.19
CA PRO A 293 10.68 -20.70 -1.51
C PRO A 293 9.69 -21.23 -2.55
N ILE A 294 9.53 -20.53 -3.66
CA ILE A 294 8.80 -21.01 -4.82
C ILE A 294 9.81 -21.66 -5.76
N ARG A 295 9.63 -22.95 -6.02
CA ARG A 295 10.43 -23.67 -7.00
C ARG A 295 9.84 -23.56 -8.40
N ILE A 296 10.67 -23.23 -9.38
CA ILE A 296 10.31 -23.17 -10.81
C ILE A 296 11.06 -24.28 -11.56
N GLY A 297 10.38 -24.99 -12.45
CA GLY A 297 11.00 -25.98 -13.35
C GLY A 297 9.98 -26.91 -14.02
N GLY A 298 10.45 -27.88 -14.79
CA GLY A 298 9.62 -28.76 -15.61
C GLY A 298 9.24 -30.10 -14.99
N THR A 299 9.22 -30.22 -13.66
CA THR A 299 8.65 -31.41 -12.99
C THR A 299 7.40 -31.00 -12.21
N GLN A 300 6.25 -31.59 -12.53
CA GLN A 300 5.01 -31.32 -11.81
C GLN A 300 5.12 -31.76 -10.34
N LYS A 301 4.51 -30.98 -9.44
CA LYS A 301 4.56 -31.27 -8.02
C LYS A 301 3.74 -32.52 -7.68
N GLN A 302 4.39 -33.52 -7.10
CA GLN A 302 3.77 -34.79 -6.72
C GLN A 302 4.22 -35.21 -5.33
N GLN A 303 3.32 -35.86 -4.60
CA GLN A 303 3.62 -36.50 -3.32
C GLN A 303 3.89 -37.99 -3.58
N LEU A 304 5.12 -38.42 -3.27
CA LEU A 304 5.53 -39.81 -3.38
C LEU A 304 4.89 -40.66 -2.27
N SER A 305 4.80 -41.97 -2.48
CA SER A 305 4.22 -42.94 -1.54
C SER A 305 4.90 -42.97 -0.17
N ASN A 306 6.14 -42.45 -0.07
CA ASN A 306 6.89 -42.30 1.18
C ASN A 306 6.60 -40.97 1.92
N GLY A 307 5.64 -40.17 1.45
CA GLY A 307 5.30 -38.86 2.01
C GLY A 307 6.18 -37.70 1.55
N GLN A 308 7.21 -37.95 0.73
CA GLN A 308 8.10 -36.91 0.20
C GLN A 308 7.43 -36.15 -0.93
N ILE A 309 7.56 -34.81 -0.94
CA ILE A 309 7.02 -33.96 -2.00
C ILE A 309 8.17 -33.57 -2.93
N ILE A 310 8.01 -33.88 -4.22
CA ILE A 310 8.97 -33.55 -5.30
C ILE A 310 8.29 -32.69 -6.35
N GLY A 311 9.09 -32.03 -7.20
CA GLY A 311 8.62 -31.18 -8.29
C GLY A 311 8.57 -29.68 -7.95
N SER A 312 8.00 -28.92 -8.88
CA SER A 312 8.02 -27.45 -8.90
C SER A 312 6.67 -26.85 -8.50
N ASP A 313 6.72 -25.72 -7.80
CA ASP A 313 5.53 -24.93 -7.47
C ASP A 313 4.90 -24.31 -8.71
N ILE A 314 5.76 -23.77 -9.58
CA ILE A 314 5.44 -23.29 -10.92
C ILE A 314 6.03 -24.30 -11.91
N TYR A 315 5.16 -25.07 -12.55
CA TYR A 315 5.52 -26.03 -13.58
C TYR A 315 5.60 -25.35 -14.95
N LEU A 316 6.78 -25.40 -15.56
CA LEU A 316 7.04 -24.91 -16.92
C LEU A 316 7.33 -26.11 -17.84
N PRO A 317 6.43 -26.45 -18.78
CA PRO A 317 6.60 -27.59 -19.68
C PRO A 317 7.92 -27.51 -20.44
N ASN A 318 8.56 -28.68 -20.60
CA ASN A 318 9.77 -28.87 -21.40
C ASN A 318 10.96 -28.01 -20.95
N THR A 319 10.96 -27.58 -19.69
CA THR A 319 12.14 -27.01 -19.02
C THR A 319 12.81 -28.07 -18.14
N PRO A 320 14.09 -27.88 -17.76
CA PRO A 320 14.73 -28.73 -16.78
C PRO A 320 13.92 -28.89 -15.49
N ALA A 321 14.03 -30.07 -14.88
CA ALA A 321 13.26 -30.46 -13.68
C ALA A 321 13.27 -29.40 -12.57
N HIS A 322 14.41 -28.74 -12.35
CA HIS A 322 14.57 -27.63 -11.42
C HIS A 322 15.43 -26.54 -12.06
N MET A 323 14.82 -25.37 -12.27
CA MET A 323 15.46 -24.21 -12.87
C MET A 323 16.00 -23.26 -11.81
N ALA A 324 15.13 -22.81 -10.91
CA ALA A 324 15.51 -21.89 -9.85
C ALA A 324 14.50 -21.94 -8.69
N ASP A 325 14.94 -21.42 -7.54
CA ASP A 325 14.08 -21.11 -6.42
C ASP A 325 13.98 -19.59 -6.26
N ILE A 326 12.77 -19.07 -6.01
CA ILE A 326 12.54 -17.66 -5.68
C ILE A 326 12.20 -17.57 -4.20
N VAL A 327 13.01 -16.80 -3.47
CA VAL A 327 12.88 -16.62 -2.02
C VAL A 327 12.52 -15.18 -1.72
N VAL A 328 11.33 -14.98 -1.17
CA VAL A 328 10.87 -13.68 -0.68
C VAL A 328 11.29 -13.54 0.77
N ASN A 329 12.14 -12.56 1.06
CA ASN A 329 12.47 -12.10 2.40
C ASN A 329 11.70 -10.81 2.72
N LYS A 330 11.74 -10.35 3.97
CA LYS A 330 10.99 -9.16 4.45
C LYS A 330 11.14 -7.88 3.61
N ARG A 331 12.21 -7.74 2.81
CA ARG A 331 12.51 -6.53 2.01
C ARG A 331 13.18 -6.80 0.67
N GLU A 332 13.44 -8.05 0.34
CA GLU A 332 14.15 -8.43 -0.88
C GLU A 332 13.65 -9.78 -1.36
N THR A 333 13.67 -9.98 -2.68
CA THR A 333 13.41 -11.26 -3.31
C THR A 333 14.68 -11.65 -4.00
N LYS A 334 15.10 -12.89 -3.78
CA LYS A 334 16.26 -13.46 -4.41
C LYS A 334 15.85 -14.56 -5.36
N LEU A 335 16.41 -14.53 -6.56
CA LEU A 335 16.45 -15.67 -7.46
C LEU A 335 17.70 -16.47 -7.13
N ILE A 336 17.51 -17.76 -6.86
CA ILE A 336 18.58 -18.73 -6.58
C ILE A 336 18.60 -19.73 -7.75
N PRO A 337 19.49 -19.55 -8.74
CA PRO A 337 19.58 -20.44 -9.89
C PRO A 337 20.01 -21.86 -9.47
N ASN A 338 19.49 -22.88 -10.14
CA ASN A 338 19.99 -24.24 -9.98
C ASN A 338 21.42 -24.34 -10.56
N PRO A 339 22.39 -24.94 -9.84
CA PRO A 339 23.76 -25.06 -10.32
C PRO A 339 23.96 -25.77 -11.66
N LYS A 340 23.01 -26.61 -12.08
CA LYS A 340 23.07 -27.37 -13.33
C LYS A 340 22.39 -26.70 -14.51
N ASN A 341 21.51 -25.72 -14.27
CA ASN A 341 20.62 -25.15 -15.29
C ASN A 341 20.60 -23.61 -15.28
N TYR A 342 21.55 -22.96 -14.61
CA TYR A 342 21.59 -21.50 -14.51
C TYR A 342 21.72 -20.83 -15.88
N ASP A 343 22.43 -21.47 -16.81
CA ASP A 343 22.62 -21.06 -18.19
C ASP A 343 21.30 -20.99 -18.98
N LYS A 344 20.25 -21.69 -18.56
CA LYS A 344 18.92 -21.64 -19.19
C LYS A 344 18.02 -20.53 -18.63
N ILE A 345 18.60 -19.62 -17.85
CA ILE A 345 17.91 -18.49 -17.23
C ILE A 345 18.53 -17.20 -17.74
N GLU A 346 17.68 -16.23 -18.03
CA GLU A 346 18.07 -14.89 -18.42
C GLU A 346 17.37 -13.87 -17.53
N VAL A 347 18.12 -12.86 -17.08
CA VAL A 347 17.64 -11.77 -16.24
C VAL A 347 17.89 -10.47 -16.99
N ASN A 348 16.82 -9.72 -17.30
CA ASN A 348 16.89 -8.48 -18.08
C ASN A 348 17.68 -8.62 -19.39
N PHE A 349 17.41 -9.67 -20.18
CA PHE A 349 18.10 -9.94 -21.45
C PHE A 349 19.57 -10.38 -21.33
N ILE A 350 20.05 -10.65 -20.11
CA ILE A 350 21.40 -11.17 -19.87
C ILE A 350 21.30 -12.60 -19.36
N GLN A 351 21.81 -13.55 -20.14
CA GLN A 351 21.91 -14.96 -19.77
C GLN A 351 22.84 -15.12 -18.56
N LEU A 352 22.45 -15.94 -17.59
CA LEU A 352 23.26 -16.14 -16.40
C LEU A 352 24.49 -16.98 -16.70
N ASN A 353 25.63 -16.52 -16.19
CA ASN A 353 26.93 -17.20 -16.30
C ASN A 353 27.42 -17.76 -14.96
N SER A 354 26.63 -17.63 -13.90
CA SER A 354 26.98 -18.10 -12.56
C SER A 354 25.74 -18.52 -11.77
N THR A 355 26.00 -19.28 -10.71
CA THR A 355 24.99 -19.77 -9.76
C THR A 355 24.74 -18.80 -8.61
N LYS A 356 25.31 -17.59 -8.69
CA LYS A 356 25.21 -16.59 -7.62
C LYS A 356 23.75 -16.15 -7.46
N GLU A 357 23.32 -15.97 -6.22
CA GLU A 357 22.01 -15.40 -5.91
C GLU A 357 21.87 -13.99 -6.51
N ILE A 358 20.70 -13.71 -7.10
CA ILE A 358 20.40 -12.43 -7.75
C ILE A 358 19.25 -11.77 -7.02
N THR A 359 19.49 -10.57 -6.48
CA THR A 359 18.42 -9.75 -5.90
C THR A 359 17.56 -9.18 -7.02
N LEU A 360 16.27 -9.55 -7.02
CA LEU A 360 15.30 -9.07 -7.99
C LEU A 360 14.81 -7.67 -7.63
N LYS A 361 14.79 -6.78 -8.62
CA LYS A 361 14.31 -5.40 -8.49
C LYS A 361 12.97 -5.24 -9.20
N HIS A 362 12.21 -4.21 -8.86
CA HIS A 362 10.97 -3.90 -9.57
C HIS A 362 11.20 -3.86 -11.08
N ASN A 363 10.31 -4.47 -11.86
CA ASN A 363 10.41 -4.65 -13.31
C ASN A 363 11.58 -5.51 -13.79
N THR A 364 12.15 -6.38 -12.94
CA THR A 364 13.11 -7.37 -13.43
C THR A 364 12.41 -8.39 -14.33
N LEU A 365 12.87 -8.51 -15.57
CA LEU A 365 12.41 -9.54 -16.50
C LEU A 365 13.17 -10.84 -16.24
N LEU A 366 12.43 -11.92 -16.03
CA LEU A 366 12.95 -13.28 -15.90
C LEU A 366 12.52 -14.08 -17.13
N THR A 367 13.47 -14.66 -17.83
CA THR A 367 13.21 -15.56 -18.96
C THR A 367 13.75 -16.95 -18.62
N PHE A 368 12.93 -17.98 -18.79
CA PHE A 368 13.31 -19.38 -18.61
C PHE A 368 13.21 -20.09 -19.97
N TYR A 369 14.31 -20.67 -20.43
CA TYR A 369 14.39 -21.38 -21.70
C TYR A 369 14.03 -22.87 -21.55
N SER A 370 13.26 -23.35 -22.52
CA SER A 370 12.92 -24.76 -22.71
C SER A 370 14.02 -25.49 -23.49
N ASP A 371 14.04 -26.81 -23.34
CA ASP A 371 14.87 -27.72 -24.13
C ASP A 371 14.27 -28.00 -25.52
N GLU A 372 13.02 -27.59 -25.75
CA GLU A 372 12.34 -27.75 -27.03
C GLU A 372 12.28 -26.43 -27.84
N PRO A 373 12.27 -26.51 -29.18
CA PRO A 373 12.11 -25.34 -30.03
C PRO A 373 10.72 -24.71 -29.91
N ASP A 374 10.64 -23.41 -30.19
CA ASP A 374 9.41 -22.63 -30.25
C ASP A 374 8.58 -23.12 -31.45
N GLU A 375 7.29 -23.34 -31.22
CA GLU A 375 6.33 -23.82 -32.23
C GLU A 375 6.24 -22.86 -33.42
N ASN A 376 6.43 -21.56 -33.17
CA ASN A 376 6.40 -20.52 -34.20
C ASN A 376 7.76 -20.30 -34.87
N ASN A 377 8.85 -20.80 -34.29
CA ASN A 377 10.20 -20.63 -34.82
C ASN A 377 11.13 -21.75 -34.36
N ALA A 378 11.29 -22.77 -35.21
CA ALA A 378 12.11 -23.95 -34.95
C ALA A 378 13.59 -23.64 -34.63
N ASN A 379 14.07 -22.43 -34.94
CA ASN A 379 15.45 -22.01 -34.69
C ASN A 379 15.65 -21.36 -33.32
N GLN A 380 14.59 -21.16 -32.53
CA GLN A 380 14.67 -20.57 -31.20
C GLN A 380 14.07 -21.50 -30.15
N PRO A 381 14.67 -21.63 -28.95
CA PRO A 381 14.05 -22.40 -27.88
C PRO A 381 12.77 -21.72 -27.40
N LYS A 382 11.75 -22.51 -27.06
CA LYS A 382 10.54 -22.02 -26.38
C LYS A 382 10.95 -21.35 -25.07
N MET A 383 10.34 -20.22 -24.75
CA MET A 383 10.70 -19.44 -23.55
C MET A 383 9.49 -18.97 -22.77
N TYR A 384 9.61 -18.98 -21.45
CA TYR A 384 8.62 -18.50 -20.51
C TYR A 384 9.13 -17.24 -19.83
N ARG A 385 8.39 -16.13 -19.95
CA ARG A 385 8.77 -14.83 -19.40
C ARG A 385 7.88 -14.42 -18.25
N PHE A 386 8.51 -13.99 -17.17
CA PHE A 386 7.86 -13.33 -16.05
C PHE A 386 8.43 -11.94 -15.84
N VAL A 387 7.59 -10.99 -15.44
CA VAL A 387 8.02 -9.70 -14.90
C VAL A 387 7.86 -9.73 -13.40
N TYR A 388 8.96 -9.44 -12.68
CA TYR A 388 8.97 -9.36 -11.23
C TYR A 388 8.55 -7.97 -10.73
N TYR A 389 7.62 -7.94 -9.79
CA TYR A 389 7.16 -6.76 -9.09
C TYR A 389 7.42 -6.89 -7.59
N ASN A 390 8.10 -5.91 -6.99
CA ASN A 390 8.36 -5.86 -5.54
C ASN A 390 7.31 -5.04 -4.75
N ARG A 391 6.31 -4.55 -5.47
CA ARG A 391 5.10 -3.91 -4.98
C ARG A 391 4.01 -4.40 -5.89
N PHE A 392 3.04 -5.14 -5.36
CA PHE A 392 1.86 -5.47 -6.13
C PHE A 392 1.14 -4.16 -6.43
N LEU A 393 1.11 -3.76 -7.70
CA LEU A 393 0.39 -2.62 -8.27
C LEU A 393 0.06 -3.05 -9.68
N ASP A 394 -1.13 -3.61 -9.89
CA ASP A 394 -1.56 -3.91 -11.25
C ASP A 394 -1.78 -2.57 -11.98
N PRO A 395 -1.16 -2.34 -13.14
CA PRO A 395 -1.52 -1.21 -13.99
C PRO A 395 -2.98 -1.21 -14.49
N GLN A 396 -3.75 -2.29 -14.26
CA GLN A 396 -5.15 -2.43 -14.70
C GLN A 396 -6.21 -2.25 -13.60
N SER A 397 -5.85 -2.00 -12.33
CA SER A 397 -6.83 -1.80 -11.24
C SER A 397 -7.33 -0.36 -11.06
#